data_AF-A0A8C6ZCS5-F1
#
_entry.id   AF-A0A8C6ZCS5-F1
#
_cell.length_a   1.000
_cell.length_b   1.000
_cell.length_c   1.000
_cell.angle_alpha   90.00
_cell.angle_beta   90.00
_cell.angle_gamma   90.00
#
_symmetry.space_group_name_H-M   'P 1'
#
loop_
_entity.id
_entity.type
_entity.pdbx_description
1 polymer ?
#
loop_
_entity_poly.entity_id
_entity_poly.type
_entity_poly.pdbx_seq_one_letter_code
_entity_poly.pdbx_strand_id
1 'polypeptide(L)'
;MPVAVMAESAFSFRRLLEQCETQELEAPGGIATPLVYGQLLALYLLHNDMNNARYLWKRIPPAIKSANAELGAVWSVGQRIWQRDFPGIYTTISAHQWSETIQPIMEALRGVLEQGWQADSSTRMVMPKKPGALEACFNRFIPSSEPAPVPPIPNEQQLARLTDYVAFLEN
;
A
#
# COMPACT_ATOMS: atom_id res chain seq x y z
N MET A 1 6.29 -20.71 -7.13
CA MET A 1 7.09 -19.92 -6.18
C MET A 1 6.86 -18.42 -6.40
N PRO A 2 5.76 -17.80 -5.91
CA PRO A 2 5.48 -16.38 -6.18
C PRO A 2 5.73 -15.43 -4.99
N VAL A 3 5.61 -15.91 -3.74
CA VAL A 3 5.55 -15.02 -2.56
C VAL A 3 6.90 -14.34 -2.26
N ALA A 4 8.02 -15.05 -2.44
CA ALA A 4 9.36 -14.48 -2.16
C ALA A 4 9.73 -13.34 -3.12
N VAL A 5 9.41 -13.49 -4.42
CA VAL A 5 9.68 -12.45 -5.44
C VAL A 5 8.78 -11.22 -5.23
N MET A 6 7.54 -11.42 -4.78
CA MET A 6 6.64 -10.30 -4.46
C MET A 6 6.99 -9.60 -3.13
N ALA A 7 7.61 -10.31 -2.18
CA ALA A 7 8.10 -9.70 -0.95
C ALA A 7 9.35 -8.82 -1.18
N GLU A 8 10.25 -9.25 -2.08
CA GLU A 8 11.41 -8.44 -2.50
C GLU A 8 10.98 -7.18 -3.27
N SER A 9 9.94 -7.27 -4.10
CA SER A 9 9.37 -6.10 -4.77
C SER A 9 8.64 -5.18 -3.80
N ALA A 10 7.87 -5.70 -2.84
CA ALA A 10 7.19 -4.89 -1.83
C ALA A 10 8.17 -4.09 -0.94
N PHE A 11 9.30 -4.70 -0.56
CA PHE A 11 10.35 -4.00 0.21
C PHE A 11 11.05 -2.92 -0.62
N SER A 12 11.26 -3.16 -1.91
CA SER A 12 11.84 -2.15 -2.80
C SER A 12 10.87 -1.00 -3.10
N PHE A 13 9.56 -1.24 -3.21
CA PHE A 13 8.57 -0.17 -3.38
C PHE A 13 8.43 0.73 -2.14
N ARG A 14 8.62 0.19 -0.92
CA ARG A 14 8.67 1.02 0.30
C ARG A 14 9.86 1.96 0.30
N ARG A 15 11.05 1.45 -0.03
CA ARG A 15 12.25 2.29 -0.16
C ARG A 15 12.10 3.34 -1.26
N LEU A 16 11.47 2.96 -2.38
CA LEU A 16 11.19 3.90 -3.47
C LEU A 16 10.22 5.00 -3.01
N LEU A 17 9.20 4.67 -2.22
CA LEU A 17 8.28 5.65 -1.64
C LEU A 17 9.03 6.66 -0.77
N GLU A 18 9.87 6.20 0.17
CA GLU A 18 10.68 7.06 1.04
C GLU A 18 11.61 7.99 0.23
N GLN A 19 12.20 7.47 -0.86
CA GLN A 19 13.03 8.27 -1.76
C GLN A 19 12.22 9.35 -2.48
N CYS A 20 11.05 9.01 -3.02
CA CYS A 20 10.20 9.98 -3.68
C CYS A 20 9.65 11.04 -2.71
N GLU A 21 9.35 10.67 -1.45
CA GLU A 21 8.95 11.62 -0.40
C GLU A 21 10.09 12.60 -0.08
N THR A 22 11.31 12.10 0.03
CA THR A 22 12.50 12.95 0.25
C THR A 22 12.72 13.91 -0.92
N GLN A 23 12.61 13.42 -2.16
CA GLN A 23 12.71 14.25 -3.36
C GLN A 23 11.62 15.32 -3.46
N GLU A 24 10.42 15.04 -2.93
CA GLU A 24 9.33 16.02 -2.90
C GLU A 24 9.62 17.15 -1.90
N LEU A 25 10.20 16.83 -0.75
CA LEU A 25 10.58 17.79 0.29
C LEU A 25 11.81 18.63 -0.08
N GLU A 26 12.78 18.01 -0.74
CA GLU A 26 14.02 18.66 -1.21
C GLU A 26 13.83 19.43 -2.52
N ALA A 27 12.63 19.40 -3.10
CA ALA A 27 12.36 20.02 -4.40
C ALA A 27 12.63 21.53 -4.36
N PRO A 28 13.46 22.06 -5.28
CA PRO A 28 13.76 23.48 -5.33
C PRO A 28 12.49 24.29 -5.63
N GLY A 29 12.14 25.21 -4.73
CA GLY A 29 10.93 26.02 -4.84
C GLY A 29 9.65 25.35 -4.30
N GLY A 30 9.76 24.21 -3.60
CA GLY A 30 8.63 23.55 -2.93
C GLY A 30 7.62 22.91 -3.87
N ILE A 31 7.97 22.75 -5.16
CA ILE A 31 7.16 22.09 -6.18
C ILE A 31 8.04 21.05 -6.86
N ALA A 32 7.69 19.77 -6.69
CA ALA A 32 8.43 18.66 -7.27
C ALA A 32 8.11 18.46 -8.75
N THR A 33 8.90 17.59 -9.41
CA THR A 33 8.65 17.25 -10.81
C THR A 33 7.36 16.43 -10.96
N PRO A 34 6.65 16.56 -12.10
CA PRO A 34 5.42 15.81 -12.32
C PRO A 34 5.59 14.29 -12.26
N LEU A 35 6.77 13.79 -12.63
CA LEU A 35 7.13 12.38 -12.58
C LEU A 35 7.12 11.87 -11.13
N VAL A 36 7.76 12.60 -10.22
CA VAL A 36 7.81 12.28 -8.79
C VAL A 36 6.40 12.26 -8.19
N TYR A 37 5.54 13.22 -8.56
CA TYR A 37 4.14 13.22 -8.13
C TYR A 37 3.35 12.01 -8.64
N GLY A 38 3.58 11.58 -9.89
CA GLY A 38 2.96 10.39 -10.45
C GLY A 38 3.38 9.11 -9.72
N GLN A 39 4.68 8.96 -9.46
CA GLN A 39 5.24 7.83 -8.72
C GLN A 39 4.74 7.80 -7.27
N LEU A 40 4.79 8.93 -6.55
CA LEU A 40 4.27 9.05 -5.18
C LEU A 40 2.81 8.64 -5.10
N LEU A 41 1.99 9.15 -6.02
CA LEU A 41 0.56 8.85 -6.01
C LEU A 41 0.33 7.36 -6.24
N ALA A 42 0.98 6.76 -7.24
CA ALA A 42 0.85 5.32 -7.51
C ALA A 42 1.33 4.46 -6.35
N LEU A 43 2.43 4.84 -5.68
CA LEU A 43 2.96 4.14 -4.51
C LEU A 43 2.02 4.25 -3.30
N TYR A 44 1.37 5.39 -3.07
CA TYR A 44 0.35 5.49 -2.02
C TYR A 44 -0.86 4.59 -2.30
N LEU A 45 -1.29 4.48 -3.56
CA LEU A 45 -2.36 3.55 -3.94
C LEU A 45 -1.95 2.09 -3.70
N LEU A 46 -0.69 1.72 -4.01
CA LEU A 46 -0.16 0.38 -3.75
C LEU A 46 -0.14 0.03 -2.25
N HIS A 47 0.20 0.99 -1.40
CA HIS A 47 0.22 0.82 0.05
C HIS A 47 -1.17 0.95 0.70
N ASN A 48 -2.22 1.14 -0.10
CA ASN A 48 -3.59 1.35 0.36
C ASN A 48 -3.74 2.59 1.28
N ASP A 49 -2.86 3.58 1.14
CA ASP A 49 -2.92 4.84 1.88
C ASP A 49 -3.69 5.90 1.10
N MET A 50 -5.00 5.73 1.10
CA MET A 50 -5.91 6.60 0.35
C MET A 50 -5.97 8.03 0.91
N ASN A 51 -5.67 8.23 2.18
CA ASN A 51 -5.70 9.56 2.80
C ASN A 51 -4.53 10.39 2.29
N ASN A 52 -3.33 9.84 2.35
CA ASN A 52 -2.13 10.53 1.85
C ASN A 52 -2.20 10.75 0.34
N ALA A 53 -2.70 9.78 -0.43
CA ALA A 53 -2.97 9.96 -1.87
C ALA A 53 -3.90 11.16 -2.13
N ARG A 54 -5.00 11.29 -1.37
CA ARG A 54 -5.95 12.40 -1.52
C ARG A 54 -5.36 13.75 -1.12
N TYR A 55 -4.57 13.79 -0.05
CA TYR A 55 -3.91 15.02 0.38
C TYR A 55 -2.81 15.44 -0.60
N LEU A 56 -2.03 14.49 -1.12
CA LEU A 56 -1.07 14.74 -2.20
C LEU A 56 -1.78 15.32 -3.43
N TRP A 57 -2.89 14.71 -3.87
CA TRP A 57 -3.68 15.23 -5.01
C TRP A 57 -4.14 16.68 -4.80
N LYS A 58 -4.54 17.05 -3.57
CA LYS A 58 -4.93 18.45 -3.27
C LYS A 58 -3.76 19.42 -3.31
N ARG A 59 -2.57 19.00 -2.86
CA ARG A 59 -1.34 19.82 -2.82
C ARG A 59 -0.80 20.14 -4.21
N ILE A 60 -0.93 19.22 -5.16
CA ILE A 60 -0.37 19.38 -6.51
C ILE A 60 -1.02 20.59 -7.21
N PRO A 61 -0.21 21.57 -7.69
CA PRO A 61 -0.71 22.74 -8.41
C PRO A 61 -1.52 22.38 -9.67
N PRO A 62 -2.55 23.19 -10.03
CA PRO A 62 -3.40 22.91 -11.19
C PRO A 62 -2.63 22.87 -12.51
N ALA A 63 -1.56 23.68 -12.64
CA ALA A 63 -0.71 23.70 -13.83
C ALA A 63 -0.05 22.33 -14.12
N ILE A 64 0.34 21.60 -13.07
CA ILE A 64 0.96 20.28 -13.21
C ILE A 64 -0.08 19.23 -13.61
N LYS A 65 -1.29 19.32 -13.04
CA LYS A 65 -2.41 18.43 -13.35
C LYS A 65 -2.86 18.55 -14.81
N SER A 66 -2.91 19.77 -15.34
CA SER A 66 -3.26 20.00 -16.75
C SER A 66 -2.14 19.59 -17.71
N ALA A 67 -0.88 19.71 -17.28
CA ALA A 67 0.27 19.35 -18.11
C ALA A 67 0.47 17.83 -18.24
N ASN A 68 0.06 17.04 -17.25
CA ASN A 68 0.28 15.60 -17.22
C ASN A 68 -1.04 14.83 -17.09
N ALA A 69 -1.55 14.37 -18.24
CA ALA A 69 -2.77 13.55 -18.29
C ALA A 69 -2.61 12.22 -17.51
N GLU A 70 -1.40 11.66 -17.47
CA GLU A 70 -1.09 10.44 -16.72
C GLU A 70 -1.39 10.59 -15.22
N LEU A 71 -1.07 11.74 -14.63
CA LEU A 71 -1.32 12.03 -13.21
C LEU A 71 -2.83 12.00 -12.90
N GLY A 72 -3.65 12.54 -13.81
CA GLY A 72 -5.11 12.45 -13.71
C GLY A 72 -5.63 11.02 -13.88
N ALA A 73 -4.99 10.21 -14.71
CA ALA A 73 -5.33 8.80 -14.86
C ALA A 73 -5.03 8.00 -13.59
N VAL A 74 -3.85 8.20 -12.97
CA VAL A 74 -3.51 7.58 -11.66
C VAL A 74 -4.54 7.95 -10.60
N TRP A 75 -4.92 9.24 -10.52
CA TRP A 75 -5.95 9.66 -9.57
C TRP A 75 -7.33 9.05 -9.87
N SER A 76 -7.68 8.86 -11.14
CA SER A 76 -8.93 8.21 -11.56
C SER A 76 -8.98 6.76 -11.06
N VAL A 77 -7.86 6.04 -11.10
CA VAL A 77 -7.73 4.70 -10.48
C VAL A 77 -7.96 4.81 -8.98
N GLY A 78 -7.32 5.76 -8.30
CA GLY A 78 -7.50 6.01 -6.87
C GLY A 78 -8.96 6.31 -6.47
N GLN A 79 -9.72 7.03 -7.30
CA GLN A 79 -11.15 7.27 -7.06
C GLN A 79 -11.97 5.97 -7.06
N ARG A 80 -11.67 5.05 -7.99
CA ARG A 80 -12.32 3.72 -8.04
C ARG A 80 -11.95 2.88 -6.82
N ILE A 81 -10.68 2.93 -6.38
CA ILE A 81 -10.23 2.29 -5.13
C ILE A 81 -10.99 2.84 -3.92
N TRP A 82 -11.17 4.17 -3.84
CA TRP A 82 -11.94 4.80 -2.76
C TRP A 82 -13.39 4.31 -2.71
N GLN A 83 -14.03 4.16 -3.89
CA GLN A 83 -15.39 3.64 -4.00
C GLN A 83 -15.48 2.11 -3.86
N ARG A 84 -14.34 1.42 -3.74
CA ARG A 84 -14.23 -0.05 -3.71
C ARG A 84 -14.86 -0.72 -4.95
N ASP A 85 -14.81 -0.02 -6.09
CA ASP A 85 -15.30 -0.53 -7.37
C ASP A 85 -14.21 -1.36 -8.06
N PHE A 86 -14.06 -2.63 -7.63
CA PHE A 86 -13.02 -3.53 -8.14
C PHE A 86 -13.03 -3.69 -9.68
N PRO A 87 -14.16 -3.95 -10.34
CA PRO A 87 -14.22 -4.00 -11.80
C PRO A 87 -13.78 -2.69 -12.46
N GLY A 88 -14.18 -1.55 -11.89
CA GLY A 88 -13.77 -0.22 -12.34
C GLY A 88 -12.26 0.03 -12.23
N ILE A 89 -11.60 -0.55 -11.23
CA ILE A 89 -10.15 -0.42 -11.05
C ILE A 89 -9.41 -1.11 -12.20
N TYR A 90 -9.72 -2.37 -12.51
CA TYR A 90 -9.03 -3.11 -13.58
C TYR A 90 -9.24 -2.47 -14.96
N THR A 91 -10.43 -1.96 -15.23
CA THR A 91 -10.75 -1.28 -16.49
C THR A 91 -9.98 0.04 -16.60
N THR A 92 -9.92 0.85 -15.54
CA THR A 92 -9.19 2.13 -15.55
C THR A 92 -7.68 1.94 -15.64
N ILE A 93 -7.11 0.93 -14.97
CA ILE A 93 -5.68 0.59 -15.06
C ILE A 93 -5.31 0.18 -16.50
N SER A 94 -6.17 -0.60 -17.16
CA SER A 94 -5.90 -1.14 -18.50
C SER A 94 -6.22 -0.15 -19.62
N ALA A 95 -6.99 0.91 -19.33
CA ALA A 95 -7.38 1.92 -20.30
C ALA A 95 -6.26 2.94 -20.63
N HIS A 96 -5.25 3.06 -19.77
CA HIS A 96 -4.17 4.04 -19.92
C HIS A 96 -2.82 3.34 -20.13
N GLN A 97 -1.98 3.95 -20.97
CA GLN A 97 -0.58 3.55 -21.12
C GLN A 97 0.25 4.30 -20.08
N TRP A 98 0.92 3.57 -19.20
CA TRP A 98 1.75 4.12 -18.13
C TRP A 98 3.18 4.31 -18.62
N SER A 99 3.85 5.33 -18.09
CA SER A 99 5.28 5.53 -18.27
C SER A 99 6.07 4.36 -17.67
N GLU A 100 7.28 4.12 -18.16
CA GLU A 100 8.16 3.02 -17.69
C GLU A 100 8.39 3.06 -16.16
N THR A 101 8.26 4.23 -15.55
CA THR A 101 8.42 4.42 -14.11
C THR A 101 7.19 4.02 -13.28
N ILE A 102 5.98 4.18 -13.83
CA ILE A 102 4.71 3.94 -13.13
C ILE A 102 4.15 2.55 -13.47
N GLN A 103 4.43 2.06 -14.68
CA GLN A 103 4.07 0.73 -15.17
C GLN A 103 4.32 -0.41 -14.14
N PRO A 104 5.53 -0.56 -13.56
CA PRO A 104 5.79 -1.65 -12.60
C PRO A 104 4.98 -1.51 -11.31
N ILE A 105 4.67 -0.27 -10.88
CA ILE A 105 3.89 0.00 -9.67
C ILE A 105 2.42 -0.35 -9.90
N MET A 106 1.87 -0.01 -11.07
CA MET A 106 0.49 -0.33 -11.46
C MET A 106 0.27 -1.84 -11.64
N GLU A 107 1.26 -2.55 -12.16
CA GLU A 107 1.17 -4.01 -12.28
C GLU A 107 1.25 -4.69 -10.91
N ALA A 108 2.11 -4.19 -10.01
CA ALA A 108 2.11 -4.63 -8.62
C ALA A 108 0.75 -4.37 -7.94
N LEU A 109 0.14 -3.20 -8.18
CA LEU A 109 -1.19 -2.85 -7.67
C LEU A 109 -2.25 -3.82 -8.18
N ARG A 110 -2.25 -4.16 -9.47
CA ARG A 110 -3.13 -5.19 -10.05
C ARG A 110 -2.96 -6.53 -9.35
N GLY A 111 -1.71 -6.99 -9.18
CA GLY A 111 -1.41 -8.26 -8.53
C GLY A 111 -1.86 -8.33 -7.06
N VAL A 112 -1.76 -7.22 -6.32
CA VAL A 112 -2.27 -7.12 -4.94
C VAL A 112 -3.81 -7.19 -4.91
N LEU A 113 -4.48 -6.50 -5.84
CA LEU A 113 -5.95 -6.52 -5.95
C LEU A 113 -6.48 -7.92 -6.33
N GLU A 114 -5.75 -8.66 -7.15
CA GLU A 114 -6.09 -10.05 -7.52
C GLU A 114 -5.91 -11.03 -6.34
N GLN A 115 -4.93 -10.80 -5.48
CA GLN A 115 -4.68 -11.63 -4.30
C GLN A 115 -5.67 -11.39 -3.16
N GLY A 116 -6.33 -10.23 -3.15
CA GLY A 116 -7.27 -9.84 -2.10
C GLY A 116 -8.55 -10.68 -2.03
N TRP A 117 -9.02 -11.25 -3.15
CA TRP A 117 -10.22 -12.09 -3.20
C TRP A 117 -10.17 -13.06 -4.37
N GLN A 118 -9.98 -14.35 -4.11
CA GLN A 118 -10.16 -15.38 -5.14
C GLN A 118 -11.60 -15.89 -5.14
N ALA A 119 -12.34 -15.52 -6.18
CA ALA A 119 -13.61 -16.14 -6.53
C ALA A 119 -13.33 -17.37 -7.40
N ASP A 120 -13.81 -18.54 -6.98
CA ASP A 120 -13.67 -19.77 -7.77
C ASP A 120 -14.61 -19.70 -8.99
N SER A 121 -14.05 -19.87 -10.20
CA SER A 121 -14.80 -19.70 -11.46
C SER A 121 -15.83 -20.81 -11.72
N SER A 122 -15.70 -21.96 -11.06
CA SER A 122 -16.61 -23.10 -11.20
C SER A 122 -17.80 -23.01 -10.24
N THR A 123 -17.60 -22.44 -9.05
CA THR A 123 -18.63 -22.40 -8.01
C THR A 123 -19.23 -21.01 -7.79
N ARG A 124 -18.66 -19.96 -8.42
CA ARG A 124 -19.00 -18.54 -8.18
C ARG A 124 -18.98 -18.15 -6.70
N MET A 125 -18.29 -18.94 -5.86
CA MET A 125 -18.17 -18.70 -4.44
C MET A 125 -16.84 -17.99 -4.18
N VAL A 126 -16.89 -16.92 -3.39
CA VAL A 126 -15.69 -16.25 -2.89
C VAL A 126 -15.27 -16.99 -1.62
N MET A 127 -14.14 -17.72 -1.67
CA MET A 127 -13.56 -18.25 -0.43
C MET A 127 -12.72 -17.15 0.21
N PRO A 128 -13.13 -16.60 1.38
CA PRO A 128 -12.25 -15.70 2.11
C PRO A 128 -11.02 -16.48 2.57
N LYS A 129 -9.87 -16.21 1.95
CA LYS A 129 -8.59 -16.69 2.48
C LYS A 129 -8.34 -15.96 3.79
N LYS A 130 -8.38 -16.68 4.90
CA LYS A 130 -7.88 -16.19 6.19
C LYS A 130 -6.44 -15.73 5.94
N PRO A 131 -6.12 -14.44 6.09
CA PRO A 131 -4.77 -13.99 5.91
C PRO A 131 -3.90 -14.72 6.93
N GLY A 132 -2.83 -15.39 6.48
CA GLY A 132 -1.81 -15.89 7.40
C GLY A 132 -1.34 -14.73 8.26
N ALA A 133 -0.99 -14.98 9.52
CA ALA A 133 -0.75 -13.99 10.58
C ALA A 133 0.21 -12.82 10.25
N LEU A 134 0.88 -12.82 9.09
CA LEU A 134 1.70 -11.72 8.56
C LEU A 134 0.91 -10.62 7.80
N GLU A 135 -0.29 -10.92 7.29
CA GLU A 135 -1.13 -9.98 6.53
C GLU A 135 -1.98 -9.06 7.42
N ALA A 136 -1.92 -9.24 8.75
CA ALA A 136 -2.61 -8.38 9.71
C ALA A 136 -2.07 -6.93 9.73
N CYS A 137 -0.93 -6.67 9.07
CA CYS A 137 -0.38 -5.31 8.97
C CYS A 137 -1.06 -4.42 7.91
N PHE A 138 -1.85 -4.97 6.98
CA PHE A 138 -2.36 -4.19 5.84
C PHE A 138 -3.70 -3.48 6.09
N ASN A 139 -4.45 -3.84 7.13
CA ASN A 139 -5.74 -3.22 7.46
C ASN A 139 -5.65 -2.40 8.75
N ARG A 140 -5.32 -1.10 8.63
CA ARG A 140 -5.49 -0.10 9.70
C ARG A 140 -6.96 0.34 9.83
N PHE A 141 -7.90 -0.61 9.83
CA PHE A 141 -9.31 -0.35 10.14
C PHE A 141 -9.96 -1.60 10.74
N ILE A 142 -9.31 -2.19 11.75
CA ILE A 142 -9.97 -3.09 12.69
C ILE A 142 -10.05 -2.33 14.03
N PRO A 143 -11.26 -2.06 14.57
CA PRO A 143 -11.39 -1.68 15.97
C PRO A 143 -10.70 -2.74 16.81
N SER A 144 -9.66 -2.33 17.55
CA SER A 144 -8.85 -3.18 18.41
C SER A 144 -9.75 -3.90 19.42
N SER A 145 -10.13 -5.15 19.14
CA SER A 145 -10.77 -6.02 20.14
C SER A 145 -10.45 -7.51 19.99
N GLU A 146 -9.57 -7.90 19.07
CA GLU A 146 -8.95 -9.23 19.11
C GLU A 146 -7.45 -9.05 19.40
N PRO A 147 -6.95 -9.45 20.59
CA PRO A 147 -5.52 -9.46 20.83
C PRO A 147 -4.90 -10.39 19.78
N ALA A 148 -3.92 -9.88 19.05
CA ALA A 148 -3.16 -10.67 18.08
C ALA A 148 -2.76 -12.00 18.74
N PRO A 149 -2.81 -13.14 18.02
CA PRO A 149 -2.30 -14.39 18.55
C PRO A 149 -0.85 -14.14 18.93
N VAL A 150 -0.60 -14.13 20.24
CA VAL A 150 0.74 -13.88 20.77
C VAL A 150 1.61 -14.96 20.13
N PRO A 151 2.65 -14.59 19.35
CA PRO A 151 3.58 -15.61 18.86
C PRO A 151 4.04 -16.39 20.10
N PRO A 152 4.11 -17.73 20.06
CA PRO A 152 4.54 -18.50 21.21
C PRO A 152 5.92 -17.99 21.60
N ILE A 153 5.96 -17.17 22.66
CA ILE A 153 7.17 -16.53 23.12
C ILE A 153 8.07 -17.70 23.54
N PRO A 154 9.28 -17.85 22.97
CA PRO A 154 10.22 -18.85 23.44
C PRO A 154 10.37 -18.73 24.96
N ASN A 155 10.42 -19.86 25.66
CA ASN A 155 10.34 -19.91 27.13
C ASN A 155 11.32 -18.94 27.82
N GLU A 156 12.50 -18.73 27.23
CA GLU A 156 13.51 -17.77 27.70
C GLU A 156 13.07 -16.30 27.62
N GLN A 157 12.37 -15.90 26.56
CA GLN A 157 11.82 -14.55 26.43
C GLN A 157 10.65 -14.33 27.40
N GLN A 158 9.91 -15.38 27.78
CA GLN A 158 8.89 -15.29 28.82
C GLN A 158 9.53 -15.07 30.19
N LEU A 159 10.62 -15.81 30.49
CA LEU A 159 11.39 -15.67 31.72
C LEU A 159 11.99 -14.27 31.85
N ALA A 160 12.61 -13.73 30.79
CA ALA A 160 13.17 -12.38 30.80
C ALA A 160 12.11 -11.32 31.15
N ARG A 161 10.91 -11.40 30.55
CA ARG A 161 9.81 -10.49 30.86
C ARG A 161 9.34 -10.64 32.31
N LEU A 162 9.27 -11.87 32.83
CA LEU A 162 8.91 -12.10 34.22
C LEU A 162 9.95 -11.50 35.18
N THR A 163 11.24 -11.61 34.85
CA THR A 163 12.32 -10.98 35.62
C THR A 163 12.19 -9.45 35.63
N ASP A 164 11.91 -8.83 34.47
CA ASP A 164 11.69 -7.38 34.38
C ASP A 164 10.47 -6.92 35.22
N TYR A 165 9.38 -7.69 35.21
CA TYR A 165 8.19 -7.39 36.02
C TYR A 165 8.46 -7.50 37.52
N VAL A 166 9.19 -8.53 37.96
CA VAL A 166 9.57 -8.69 39.37
C VAL A 166 10.47 -7.54 39.81
N ALA A 167 11.49 -7.19 39.01
CA ALA A 167 12.39 -6.08 39.31
C ALA A 167 11.68 -4.71 39.38
N PHE A 168 10.62 -4.51 38.58
CA PHE A 168 9.79 -3.31 38.62
C PHE A 168 8.90 -3.22 39.87
N LEU A 169 8.39 -4.36 40.38
CA LEU A 169 7.51 -4.39 41.54
C LEU A 169 8.26 -4.46 42.88
N GLU A 170 9.51 -4.90 42.89
CA GLU A 170 10.36 -4.98 44.08
C GLU A 170 11.06 -3.65 44.44
N ASN A 171 10.99 -2.64 43.57
CA ASN A 171 11.41 -1.25 43.86
C ASN A 171 10.22 -0.32 44.05
#